data_AF-A0A7J9I439-F1
#
_entry.id   AF-A0A7J9I439-F1
#
_cell.length_a   1.000
_cell.length_b   1.000
_cell.length_c   1.000
_cell.angle_alpha   90.00
_cell.angle_beta   90.00
_cell.angle_gamma   90.00
#
_symmetry.space_group_name_H-M   'P 1'
#
loop_
_entity.id
_entity.type
_entity.pdbx_description
1 polymer ?
#
loop_
_entity_poly.entity_id
_entity_poly.type
_entity_poly.pdbx_seq_one_letter_code
_entity_poly.pdbx_strand_id
1 'polypeptide(L)'
;MSRKKMKLAYITNDTKRKTTYKKRTNGLVKKVRELTTLCEIEACAIIHSPDFDSQPKLKKRRKENRQKDLKKFMFQGLSGKGILQSMNAMDLNEVGLLVEQNLKDIDKRVRVLINESRS
;
A
#
# COMPACT_ATOMS: atom_id res chain seq x y z
N MET A 1 -8.42 38.04 4.50
CA MET A 1 -7.14 37.78 3.80
C MET A 1 -7.43 37.34 2.37
N SER A 2 -7.39 38.25 1.39
CA SER A 2 -7.63 37.89 -0.02
C SER A 2 -6.53 36.97 -0.54
N ARG A 3 -6.92 35.82 -1.08
CA ARG A 3 -6.01 34.79 -1.57
C ARG A 3 -5.51 35.20 -2.96
N LYS A 4 -4.21 35.46 -3.12
CA LYS A 4 -3.61 35.78 -4.42
C LYS A 4 -3.76 34.58 -5.37
N LYS A 5 -4.25 34.82 -6.59
CA LYS A 5 -4.37 33.79 -7.64
C LYS A 5 -2.99 33.24 -7.97
N MET A 6 -2.88 31.91 -7.99
CA MET A 6 -1.62 31.20 -8.17
C MET A 6 -1.41 30.83 -9.64
N LYS A 7 -0.19 30.98 -10.16
CA LYS A 7 0.16 30.50 -11.51
C LYS A 7 0.23 28.97 -11.52
N LEU A 8 -0.30 28.33 -12.55
CA LEU A 8 -0.23 26.87 -12.76
C LEU A 8 1.10 26.52 -13.44
N ALA A 9 2.19 26.64 -12.69
CA ALA A 9 3.54 26.30 -13.13
C ALA A 9 4.28 25.61 -11.98
N TYR A 10 5.43 25.00 -12.28
CA TYR A 10 6.28 24.38 -11.26
C TYR A 10 6.71 25.41 -10.19
N ILE A 11 6.56 25.04 -8.91
CA ILE A 11 6.96 25.91 -7.79
C ILE A 11 8.44 25.67 -7.53
N THR A 12 9.30 26.57 -7.96
CA THR A 12 10.76 26.43 -7.81
C THR A 12 11.21 26.41 -6.35
N ASN A 13 10.57 27.17 -5.47
CA ASN A 13 10.90 27.20 -4.04
C ASN A 13 10.43 25.91 -3.33
N ASP A 14 11.38 25.12 -2.83
CA ASP A 14 11.14 23.81 -2.22
C ASP A 14 10.21 23.84 -1.00
N THR A 15 10.39 24.78 -0.08
CA THR A 15 9.55 24.91 1.12
C THR A 15 8.11 25.24 0.75
N LYS A 16 7.92 26.18 -0.19
CA LYS A 16 6.58 26.52 -0.73
C LYS A 16 6.00 25.34 -1.51
N ARG A 17 6.81 24.60 -2.27
CA ARG A 17 6.38 23.42 -3.02
C ARG A 17 5.93 22.30 -2.08
N LYS A 18 6.72 21.96 -1.05
CA LYS A 18 6.39 20.93 -0.03
C LYS A 18 5.11 21.25 0.74
N THR A 19 4.95 22.49 1.20
CA THR A 19 3.75 22.92 1.93
C THR A 19 2.51 22.94 1.03
N THR A 20 2.66 23.40 -0.22
CA THR A 20 1.58 23.39 -1.21
C THR A 20 1.19 21.96 -1.60
N TYR A 21 2.17 21.06 -1.81
CA TYR A 21 1.95 19.65 -2.09
C TYR A 21 1.10 19.00 -0.99
N LYS A 22 1.50 19.11 0.29
CA LYS A 22 0.73 18.54 1.41
C LYS A 22 -0.71 19.07 1.45
N LYS A 23 -0.90 20.39 1.30
CA LYS A 23 -2.24 21.01 1.32
C LYS A 23 -3.11 20.58 0.14
N ARG A 24 -2.56 20.58 -1.08
CA ARG A 24 -3.30 20.23 -2.30
C ARG A 24 -3.61 18.74 -2.38
N THR A 25 -2.67 17.86 -2.00
CA THR A 25 -2.89 16.41 -1.94
C THR A 25 -3.99 16.07 -0.95
N ASN A 26 -3.99 16.67 0.24
CA ASN A 26 -5.08 16.46 1.21
C ASN A 26 -6.43 16.96 0.67
N GLY A 27 -6.44 18.14 0.03
CA GLY A 27 -7.64 18.68 -0.62
C GLY A 27 -8.16 17.78 -1.75
N LEU A 28 -7.26 17.23 -2.58
CA LEU A 28 -7.61 16.33 -3.67
C LEU A 28 -8.21 15.02 -3.15
N VAL A 29 -7.58 14.40 -2.15
CA VAL A 29 -8.12 13.18 -1.51
C VAL A 29 -9.50 13.43 -0.90
N LYS A 30 -9.71 14.60 -0.28
CA LYS A 30 -11.03 14.98 0.23
C LYS A 30 -12.07 15.07 -0.90
N LYS A 31 -11.69 15.70 -2.02
CA LYS A 31 -12.57 15.84 -3.19
C LYS A 31 -12.93 14.51 -3.83
N VAL A 32 -11.97 13.59 -3.93
CA VAL A 32 -12.24 12.22 -4.41
C VAL A 32 -13.24 11.52 -3.50
N ARG A 33 -13.10 11.62 -2.17
CA ARG A 33 -14.07 11.05 -1.22
C ARG A 33 -15.46 11.65 -1.38
N GLU A 34 -15.55 12.98 -1.44
CA GLU A 34 -16.83 13.68 -1.68
C GLU A 34 -17.49 13.18 -2.97
N LEU A 35 -16.72 13.03 -4.04
CA LEU A 35 -17.23 12.58 -5.34
C LEU A 35 -17.69 11.12 -5.31
N THR A 36 -16.91 10.22 -4.71
CA THR A 36 -17.32 8.81 -4.48
C THR A 36 -18.63 8.74 -3.69
N THR A 37 -18.80 9.57 -2.66
CA THR A 37 -20.01 9.57 -1.83
C THR A 37 -21.21 10.19 -2.54
N LEU A 38 -21.05 11.33 -3.21
CA LEU A 38 -22.17 12.06 -3.82
C LEU A 38 -22.68 11.42 -5.11
N CYS A 39 -21.79 10.78 -5.86
CA CYS A 39 -22.14 10.18 -7.15
C CYS A 39 -22.24 8.65 -7.09
N GLU A 40 -21.98 8.04 -5.93
CA GLU A 40 -21.97 6.59 -5.75
C GLU A 40 -21.06 5.84 -6.75
N ILE A 41 -19.93 6.45 -7.11
CA ILE A 41 -18.95 5.87 -8.04
C ILE A 41 -17.69 5.41 -7.32
N GLU A 42 -17.10 4.31 -7.80
CA GLU A 42 -15.74 3.91 -7.39
C GLU A 42 -14.70 4.83 -8.05
N ALA A 43 -13.97 5.60 -7.24
CA ALA A 43 -12.91 6.48 -7.70
C ALA A 43 -11.63 6.30 -6.88
N CYS A 44 -10.48 6.43 -7.53
CA CYS A 44 -9.19 6.44 -6.85
C CYS A 44 -8.26 7.52 -7.41
N ALA A 45 -7.27 7.94 -6.63
CA ALA A 45 -6.25 8.89 -7.05
C ALA A 45 -4.85 8.34 -6.78
N ILE A 46 -4.00 8.35 -7.81
CA ILE A 46 -2.59 7.98 -7.73
C ILE A 46 -1.77 9.27 -7.71
N ILE A 47 -1.12 9.55 -6.58
CA ILE A 47 -0.33 10.76 -6.38
C ILE A 47 1.11 10.34 -6.07
N HIS A 48 2.03 10.69 -6.96
CA HIS A 48 3.46 10.44 -6.80
C HIS A 48 4.21 11.75 -6.66
N SER A 49 5.12 11.81 -5.69
CA SER A 49 6.08 12.90 -5.59
C SER A 49 7.46 12.31 -5.31
N PRO A 50 8.42 12.47 -6.24
CA PRO A 50 9.78 11.97 -6.04
C PRO A 50 10.45 12.66 -4.84
N ASP A 51 10.15 13.95 -4.64
CA ASP A 51 10.81 14.80 -3.63
C ASP A 51 10.20 14.72 -2.22
N PHE A 52 8.96 14.23 -2.07
CA PHE A 52 8.18 14.40 -0.84
C PHE A 52 7.47 13.12 -0.41
N ASP A 53 7.97 12.50 0.66
CA ASP A 53 7.32 11.60 1.64
C ASP A 53 6.31 10.53 1.15
N SER A 54 6.30 10.24 -0.15
CA SER A 54 5.45 9.22 -0.75
C SER A 54 6.13 7.84 -0.75
N GLN A 55 7.46 7.81 -0.63
CA GLN A 55 8.24 6.58 -0.75
C GLN A 55 7.90 5.52 0.31
N PRO A 56 7.90 5.77 1.63
CA PRO A 56 7.66 4.71 2.61
C PRO A 56 6.22 4.18 2.57
N LYS A 57 5.22 5.03 2.36
CA LYS A 57 3.80 4.63 2.29
C LYS A 57 3.49 3.85 1.01
N LEU A 58 4.02 4.28 -0.14
CA LEU A 58 3.86 3.56 -1.40
C LEU A 58 4.64 2.25 -1.39
N LYS A 59 5.86 2.21 -0.82
CA LYS A 59 6.61 0.96 -0.62
C LYS A 59 5.85 -0.03 0.26
N LYS A 60 5.26 0.43 1.37
CA LYS A 60 4.42 -0.40 2.24
C LYS A 60 3.20 -0.94 1.48
N ARG A 61 2.46 -0.08 0.78
CA ARG A 61 1.29 -0.47 -0.05
C ARG A 61 1.67 -1.46 -1.15
N ARG A 62 2.79 -1.23 -1.85
CA ARG A 62 3.30 -2.17 -2.87
C ARG A 62 3.61 -3.53 -2.26
N LYS A 63 4.30 -3.56 -1.11
CA LYS A 63 4.59 -4.80 -0.38
C LYS A 63 3.32 -5.52 0.05
N GLU A 64 2.34 -4.81 0.61
CA GLU A 64 1.04 -5.36 1.03
C GLU A 64 0.25 -5.93 -0.16
N ASN A 65 0.19 -5.20 -1.29
CA ASN A 65 -0.49 -5.67 -2.49
C ASN A 65 0.21 -6.90 -3.07
N ARG A 66 1.55 -6.87 -3.15
CA ARG A 66 2.34 -8.00 -3.64
C ARG A 66 2.13 -9.25 -2.79
N GLN A 67 2.12 -9.12 -1.47
CA GLN A 67 1.80 -10.23 -0.57
C GLN A 67 0.40 -10.81 -0.81
N LYS A 68 -0.61 -9.99 -1.10
CA LYS A 68 -1.97 -10.48 -1.44
C LYS A 68 -1.98 -11.23 -2.77
N ASP A 69 -1.29 -10.71 -3.78
CA ASP A 69 -1.17 -11.36 -5.08
C ASP A 69 -0.50 -12.73 -4.95
N LEU A 70 0.60 -12.81 -4.19
CA LEU A 70 1.31 -14.06 -3.91
C LEU A 70 0.40 -15.07 -3.18
N LYS A 71 -0.34 -14.63 -2.15
CA LYS A 71 -1.28 -15.50 -1.43
C LYS A 71 -2.39 -16.04 -2.35
N LYS A 72 -2.97 -15.17 -3.19
CA LYS A 72 -4.00 -15.56 -4.17
C LYS A 72 -3.44 -16.57 -5.15
N PHE A 73 -2.23 -16.35 -5.64
CA PHE A 73 -1.55 -17.25 -6.56
C PHE A 73 -1.29 -18.64 -5.93
N MET A 74 -0.78 -18.68 -4.69
CA MET A 74 -0.57 -19.94 -3.96
C MET A 74 -1.89 -20.71 -3.77
N PHE A 75 -2.97 -20.03 -3.40
CA PHE A 75 -4.27 -20.66 -3.23
C PHE A 75 -4.83 -21.23 -4.55
N GLN A 76 -4.61 -20.53 -5.66
CA GLN A 76 -4.94 -21.05 -6.99
C GLN A 76 -4.12 -22.30 -7.34
N GLY A 77 -2.84 -22.35 -6.99
CA GLY A 77 -2.01 -23.56 -7.13
C GLY A 77 -2.56 -24.74 -6.32
N LEU A 78 -2.88 -24.53 -5.04
CA LEU A 78 -3.42 -25.57 -4.15
C LEU A 78 -4.80 -26.10 -4.58
N SER A 79 -5.61 -25.24 -5.18
CA SER A 79 -6.92 -25.63 -5.72
C SER A 79 -6.84 -26.32 -7.09
N GLY A 80 -5.63 -26.64 -7.58
CA GLY A 80 -5.43 -27.30 -8.87
C GLY A 80 -5.72 -26.41 -10.09
N LYS A 81 -5.85 -25.08 -9.87
CA LYS A 81 -6.25 -24.10 -10.89
C LYS A 81 -5.08 -23.29 -11.47
N GLY A 82 -3.85 -23.45 -10.97
CA GLY A 82 -2.72 -22.56 -11.30
C GLY A 82 -1.51 -23.27 -11.91
N ILE A 83 -1.08 -22.82 -13.10
CA ILE A 83 0.22 -23.15 -13.70
C ILE A 83 1.28 -22.24 -13.03
N LEU A 84 2.27 -22.82 -12.34
CA LEU A 84 3.36 -22.09 -11.64
C LEU A 84 4.32 -21.31 -12.57
N GLN A 85 4.11 -21.35 -13.89
CA GLN A 85 5.01 -20.80 -14.91
C GLN A 85 5.09 -19.26 -14.92
N SER A 86 4.20 -18.56 -14.23
CA SER A 86 4.21 -17.09 -14.18
C SER A 86 5.03 -16.49 -13.04
N MET A 87 5.66 -17.30 -12.18
CA MET A 87 6.55 -16.82 -11.11
C MET A 87 8.00 -16.75 -11.59
N ASN A 88 8.65 -15.60 -11.39
CA ASN A 88 10.08 -15.48 -11.59
C ASN A 88 10.85 -15.79 -10.28
N ALA A 89 12.18 -15.83 -10.34
CA ALA A 89 13.03 -16.13 -9.17
C ALA A 89 12.87 -15.12 -8.01
N MET A 90 12.58 -13.84 -8.29
CA MET A 90 12.33 -12.85 -7.24
C MET A 90 11.01 -13.14 -6.51
N ASP A 91 9.99 -13.60 -7.23
CA ASP A 91 8.68 -13.94 -6.68
C ASP A 91 8.77 -15.14 -5.74
N LEU A 92 9.56 -16.16 -6.11
CA LEU A 92 9.83 -17.33 -5.28
C LEU A 92 10.57 -16.96 -3.98
N ASN A 93 11.51 -16.02 -4.05
CA ASN A 93 12.20 -15.51 -2.86
C ASN A 93 11.25 -14.75 -1.92
N GLU A 94 10.36 -13.92 -2.46
CA GLU A 94 9.32 -13.25 -1.66
C GLU A 94 8.34 -14.23 -1.00
N VAL A 95 7.99 -15.32 -1.70
CA VAL A 95 7.19 -16.41 -1.12
C VAL A 95 7.94 -17.07 0.02
N GLY A 96 9.23 -17.37 -0.14
CA GLY A 96 10.07 -17.92 0.93
C GLY A 96 10.03 -17.06 2.21
N LEU A 97 10.25 -15.75 2.06
CA LEU A 97 10.16 -14.80 3.17
C LEU A 97 8.77 -14.75 3.82
N LEU A 98 7.70 -14.85 3.02
CA LEU A 98 6.34 -14.87 3.53
C LEU A 98 6.03 -16.14 4.32
N VAL A 99 6.51 -17.30 3.84
CA VAL A 99 6.39 -18.58 4.54
C VAL A 99 7.11 -18.52 5.88
N GLU A 100 8.36 -18.03 5.91
CA GLU A 100 9.10 -17.88 7.16
C GLU A 100 8.38 -16.98 8.17
N GLN A 101 7.82 -15.86 7.73
CA GLN A 101 7.06 -14.97 8.61
C GLN A 101 5.81 -15.66 9.18
N ASN A 102 5.08 -16.42 8.36
CA ASN A 102 3.91 -17.17 8.82
C ASN A 102 4.31 -18.27 9.82
N LEU A 103 5.42 -18.98 9.59
CA LEU A 103 5.94 -19.98 10.53
C LEU A 103 6.28 -19.35 11.89
N LYS A 104 6.91 -18.18 11.89
CA LYS A 104 7.19 -17.40 13.13
C LYS A 104 5.91 -16.99 13.85
N ASP A 105 4.89 -16.55 13.11
CA ASP A 105 3.60 -16.14 13.68
C ASP A 105 2.84 -17.34 14.28
N ILE A 106 2.90 -18.51 13.63
CA ILE A 106 2.33 -19.77 14.15
C ILE A 106 3.02 -20.15 15.45
N ASP A 107 4.35 -20.19 15.47
CA ASP A 107 5.15 -20.53 16.66
C ASP A 107 4.87 -19.58 17.83
N LYS A 108 4.72 -18.28 17.54
CA LYS A 108 4.30 -17.29 18.55
C LYS A 108 2.90 -17.59 19.10
N ARG A 109 1.93 -17.91 18.24
CA ARG A 109 0.55 -18.25 18.66
C ARG A 109 0.50 -19.53 19.49
N VAL A 110 1.23 -20.56 19.09
CA VAL A 110 1.34 -21.83 19.84
C VAL A 110 1.88 -21.56 21.24
N ARG A 111 2.91 -20.73 21.39
CA ARG A 111 3.44 -20.34 22.71
C ARG A 111 2.44 -19.59 23.58
N VAL A 112 1.66 -18.68 23.02
CA VAL A 112 0.60 -17.98 23.75
C VAL A 112 -0.42 -18.98 24.30
N LEU A 113 -0.91 -19.89 23.46
CA LEU A 113 -1.87 -20.91 23.87
C LEU A 113 -1.32 -21.86 24.94
N ILE A 114 -0.04 -22.24 24.86
CA ILE A 114 0.63 -23.07 25.88
C ILE A 114 0.72 -22.33 27.22
N ASN A 115 1.00 -21.03 27.20
CA ASN A 115 1.11 -20.24 28.43
C ASN A 115 -0.26 -19.97 29.07
N GLU A 116 -1.29 -19.71 28.26
CA GLU A 116 -2.67 -19.54 28.72
C GLU A 116 -3.24 -20.81 29.35
N SER A 117 -2.89 -21.99 28.81
CA SER A 117 -3.32 -23.29 29.36
C SER A 117 -2.56 -23.73 30.62
N ARG A 118 -1.50 -23.01 31.00
CA ARG A 118 -0.73 -23.23 32.24
C ARG A 118 -1.11 -22.27 33.38
N SER A 119 -1.95 -21.27 33.12
CA SER A 119 -2.56 -20.38 34.12
C SER A 119 -3.94 -20.90 34.52
#